data_AF-A0A2V8AVB4-F1
#
_entry.id   AF-A0A2V8AVB4-F1
#
_cell.length_a   1.000
_cell.length_b   1.000
_cell.length_c   1.000
_cell.angle_alpha   90.00
_cell.angle_beta   90.00
_cell.angle_gamma   90.00
#
_symmetry.space_group_name_H-M   'P 1'
#
loop_
_entity.id
_entity.type
_entity.pdbx_description
1 polymer ?
#
loop_
_entity_poly.entity_id
_entity_poly.type
_entity_poly.pdbx_seq_one_letter_code
_entity_poly.pdbx_strand_id
1 'polypeptide(L)'
;MEKYRKLVTEAVFPDPFSQRRVSLRDGTAAITEYRRSTGDVSGTVDLMLTFIEAGTEQAADLGYGDENYFAALENKLDAVAKAWPALSGEERTRVSARLNWVRKRAQAIGWGYGDYVDDVVERLQISRTEKRVLEESGSGLTARWSRRRS
;
A
#
# COMPACT_ATOMS: atom_id res chain seq x y z
N MET A 1 -12.77 10.07 5.85
CA MET A 1 -12.08 8.92 5.24
C MET A 1 -12.95 8.22 4.21
N GLU A 2 -14.10 7.64 4.60
CA GLU A 2 -14.95 6.85 3.69
C GLU A 2 -15.38 7.55 2.39
N LYS A 3 -15.66 8.86 2.46
CA LYS A 3 -15.91 9.68 1.26
C LYS A 3 -14.77 9.56 0.24
N TYR A 4 -13.51 9.67 0.68
CA TYR A 4 -12.35 9.59 -0.20
C TYR A 4 -12.07 8.18 -0.68
N ARG A 5 -12.31 7.15 0.15
CA ARG A 5 -12.23 5.75 -0.27
C ARG A 5 -13.17 5.50 -1.45
N LYS A 6 -14.42 5.94 -1.33
CA LYS A 6 -15.42 5.86 -2.40
C LYS A 6 -15.01 6.61 -3.66
N LEU A 7 -14.50 7.85 -3.53
CA LEU A 7 -14.02 8.62 -4.68
C LEU A 7 -12.86 7.91 -5.41
N VAL A 8 -11.93 7.32 -4.68
CA VAL A 8 -10.81 6.57 -5.26
C VAL A 8 -11.31 5.31 -5.96
N THR A 9 -12.15 4.52 -5.30
CA THR A 9 -12.70 3.28 -5.88
C THR A 9 -13.52 3.57 -7.13
N GLU A 10 -14.45 4.53 -7.11
CA GLU A 10 -15.28 4.85 -8.27
C GLU A 10 -14.49 5.44 -9.44
N ALA A 11 -13.36 6.10 -9.17
CA ALA A 11 -12.48 6.63 -10.22
C ALA A 11 -11.66 5.51 -10.89
N VAL A 12 -11.12 4.58 -10.10
CA VAL A 12 -10.25 3.51 -10.63
C VAL A 12 -11.08 2.35 -11.17
N PHE A 13 -12.09 1.90 -10.43
CA PHE A 13 -12.98 0.82 -10.79
C PHE A 13 -14.44 1.27 -10.78
N PRO A 14 -14.86 2.11 -11.75
CA PRO A 14 -16.27 2.44 -11.92
C PRO A 14 -17.09 1.19 -12.25
N ASP A 15 -18.40 1.25 -11.99
CA ASP A 15 -19.35 0.22 -12.42
C ASP A 15 -19.17 -0.04 -13.94
N PRO A 16 -18.83 -1.29 -14.35
CA PRO A 16 -18.60 -1.65 -15.74
C PRO A 16 -19.81 -1.42 -16.65
N PHE A 17 -21.02 -1.36 -16.09
CA PHE A 17 -22.26 -1.10 -16.83
C PHE A 17 -22.61 0.40 -16.89
N SER A 18 -21.83 1.26 -16.22
CA SER A 18 -22.02 2.71 -16.25
C SER A 18 -21.29 3.38 -17.42
N GLN A 19 -21.63 4.64 -17.70
CA GLN A 19 -20.93 5.47 -18.69
C GLN A 19 -19.64 6.12 -18.14
N ARG A 20 -19.26 5.81 -16.89
CA ARG A 20 -18.09 6.41 -16.26
C ARG A 20 -16.81 5.77 -16.79
N ARG A 21 -15.82 6.60 -17.11
CA ARG A 21 -14.50 6.14 -17.55
C ARG A 21 -13.58 5.94 -16.36
N VAL A 22 -12.67 4.97 -16.48
CA VAL A 22 -11.54 4.82 -15.56
C VAL A 22 -10.69 6.08 -15.59
N SER A 23 -10.36 6.60 -14.41
CA SER A 23 -9.59 7.82 -14.21
C SER A 23 -8.61 7.66 -13.04
N LEU A 24 -7.41 7.17 -13.36
CA LEU A 24 -6.30 7.13 -12.40
C LEU A 24 -5.88 8.53 -11.91
N ARG A 25 -6.11 9.53 -12.77
CA ARG A 25 -5.89 10.94 -12.43
C ARG A 25 -6.82 11.39 -11.31
N ASP A 26 -8.12 11.10 -11.40
CA ASP A 26 -9.08 11.55 -10.39
C ASP A 26 -8.91 10.80 -9.07
N GLY A 27 -8.61 9.50 -9.14
CA GLY A 27 -8.20 8.74 -7.95
C GLY A 27 -6.96 9.34 -7.27
N THR A 28 -5.94 9.70 -8.05
CA THR A 28 -4.73 10.36 -7.53
C THR A 28 -5.03 11.75 -6.96
N ALA A 29 -5.92 12.52 -7.59
CA ALA A 29 -6.33 13.83 -7.10
C ALA A 29 -7.06 13.72 -5.75
N ALA A 30 -7.96 12.75 -5.60
CA ALA A 30 -8.66 12.49 -4.34
C ALA A 30 -7.70 12.14 -3.20
N ILE A 31 -6.70 11.28 -3.45
CA ILE A 31 -5.64 10.95 -2.47
C ILE A 31 -4.84 12.20 -2.09
N THR A 32 -4.46 13.01 -3.09
CA THR A 32 -3.65 14.21 -2.89
C THR A 32 -4.40 15.25 -2.05
N GLU A 33 -5.68 15.44 -2.34
CA GLU A 33 -6.55 16.35 -1.60
C GLU A 33 -6.74 15.89 -0.15
N TYR A 34 -6.98 14.59 0.06
CA TYR A 34 -7.04 14.04 1.40
C TYR A 34 -5.76 14.32 2.19
N ARG A 35 -4.59 14.00 1.62
CA ARG A 35 -3.30 14.23 2.27
C ARG A 35 -3.09 15.70 2.62
N ARG A 36 -3.43 16.62 1.71
CA ARG A 36 -3.28 18.07 1.93
C ARG A 36 -4.20 18.59 3.02
N SER A 37 -5.45 18.13 3.06
CA SER A 37 -6.46 18.60 4.00
C SER A 37 -6.31 18.04 5.41
N THR A 38 -5.72 16.85 5.57
CA THR A 38 -5.62 16.18 6.87
C THR A 38 -4.21 16.07 7.43
N GLY A 39 -3.19 16.00 6.57
CA GLY A 39 -1.83 15.61 6.97
C GLY A 39 -1.72 14.16 7.47
N ASP A 40 -2.78 13.35 7.38
CA ASP A 40 -2.83 11.98 7.91
C ASP A 40 -2.09 11.01 6.98
N VAL A 41 -0.91 10.57 7.42
CA VAL A 41 -0.08 9.59 6.69
C VAL A 41 -0.76 8.24 6.61
N SER A 42 -1.39 7.77 7.68
CA SER A 42 -2.03 6.46 7.75
C SER A 42 -3.24 6.39 6.82
N GLY A 43 -4.11 7.39 6.89
CA GLY A 43 -5.24 7.52 5.97
C GLY A 43 -4.79 7.71 4.51
N THR A 44 -3.68 8.41 4.27
CA THR A 44 -3.12 8.54 2.91
C THR A 44 -2.66 7.19 2.37
N VAL A 45 -1.97 6.39 3.16
CA VAL A 45 -1.55 5.02 2.78
C VAL A 45 -2.77 4.13 2.55
N ASP A 46 -3.81 4.25 3.37
CA ASP A 46 -5.07 3.52 3.17
C ASP A 46 -5.68 3.82 1.79
N LEU A 47 -5.78 5.10 1.40
CA LEU A 47 -6.31 5.48 0.09
C LEU A 47 -5.39 5.05 -1.07
N MET A 48 -4.07 5.06 -0.90
CA MET A 48 -3.14 4.52 -1.90
C MET A 48 -3.34 3.02 -2.10
N LEU A 49 -3.54 2.26 -1.02
CA LEU A 49 -3.85 0.84 -1.12
C LEU A 49 -5.22 0.61 -1.76
N THR A 50 -6.22 1.45 -1.49
CA THR A 50 -7.53 1.33 -2.15
C THR A 50 -7.42 1.57 -3.66
N PHE A 51 -6.56 2.50 -4.08
CA PHE A 51 -6.27 2.73 -5.49
C PHE A 51 -5.61 1.50 -6.14
N ILE A 52 -4.61 0.93 -5.48
CA ILE A 52 -3.90 -0.26 -5.96
C ILE A 52 -4.88 -1.44 -6.05
N GLU A 53 -5.61 -1.72 -4.97
CA GLU A 53 -6.54 -2.85 -4.90
C GLU A 53 -7.64 -2.77 -5.96
N ALA A 54 -8.28 -1.60 -6.11
CA ALA A 54 -9.31 -1.39 -7.12
C ALA A 54 -8.72 -1.56 -8.53
N GLY A 55 -7.50 -1.08 -8.76
CA GLY A 55 -6.84 -1.17 -10.05
C GLY A 55 -6.41 -2.59 -10.41
N THR A 56 -5.89 -3.34 -9.43
CA THR A 56 -5.55 -4.77 -9.57
C THR A 56 -6.78 -5.61 -9.83
N GLU A 57 -7.87 -5.41 -9.07
CA GLU A 57 -9.11 -6.15 -9.27
C GLU A 57 -9.68 -5.91 -10.66
N GLN A 58 -9.78 -4.64 -11.08
CA GLN A 58 -10.28 -4.28 -12.40
C GLN A 58 -9.46 -4.90 -13.52
N ALA A 59 -8.12 -4.78 -13.44
CA ALA A 59 -7.23 -5.32 -14.45
C ALA A 59 -7.40 -6.84 -14.59
N ALA A 60 -7.60 -7.53 -13.47
CA ALA A 60 -7.68 -8.97 -13.47
C ALA A 60 -9.09 -9.54 -13.69
N ASP A 61 -10.15 -8.78 -13.44
CA ASP A 61 -11.53 -9.16 -13.77
C ASP A 61 -11.88 -8.85 -15.23
N LEU A 62 -11.39 -7.72 -15.74
CA LEU A 62 -11.80 -7.17 -17.04
C LEU A 62 -10.70 -7.19 -18.10
N GLY A 63 -9.49 -7.62 -17.76
CA GLY A 63 -8.32 -7.51 -18.65
C GLY A 63 -7.94 -6.05 -18.93
N TYR A 64 -8.33 -5.11 -18.06
CA TYR A 64 -8.09 -3.67 -18.24
C TYR A 64 -6.61 -3.31 -17.99
N GLY A 65 -6.14 -2.26 -18.66
CA GLY A 65 -4.84 -1.65 -18.42
C GLY A 65 -3.89 -1.72 -19.61
N ASP A 66 -2.95 -0.78 -19.60
CA ASP A 66 -1.80 -0.69 -20.48
C ASP A 66 -0.55 -0.39 -19.62
N GLU A 67 0.60 -0.16 -20.26
CA GLU A 67 1.85 0.17 -19.56
C GLU A 67 1.71 1.39 -18.63
N ASN A 68 1.01 2.45 -19.07
CA ASN A 68 0.82 3.66 -18.24
C ASN A 68 -0.08 3.38 -17.03
N TYR A 69 -1.07 2.51 -17.21
CA TYR A 69 -1.95 2.08 -16.14
C TYR A 69 -1.17 1.34 -15.04
N PHE A 70 -0.37 0.34 -15.41
CA PHE A 70 0.44 -0.40 -14.44
C PHE A 70 1.53 0.47 -13.82
N ALA A 71 2.21 1.31 -14.60
CA ALA A 71 3.15 2.30 -14.07
C ALA A 71 2.49 3.20 -13.01
N ALA A 72 1.22 3.58 -13.17
CA ALA A 72 0.51 4.36 -12.16
C ALA A 72 0.20 3.56 -10.88
N LEU A 73 -0.10 2.26 -10.96
CA LEU A 73 -0.26 1.39 -9.79
C LEU A 73 1.07 1.19 -9.05
N GLU A 74 2.14 0.92 -9.80
CA GLU A 74 3.51 0.75 -9.31
C GLU A 74 4.00 2.01 -8.59
N ASN A 75 3.78 3.19 -9.19
CA ASN A 75 4.08 4.47 -8.56
C ASN A 75 3.35 4.67 -7.22
N LYS A 76 2.13 4.15 -7.06
CA LYS A 76 1.42 4.18 -5.76
C LYS A 76 2.01 3.18 -4.78
N LEU A 77 2.41 2.01 -5.25
CA LEU A 77 3.07 1.01 -4.41
C LEU A 77 4.41 1.54 -3.88
N ASP A 78 5.19 2.23 -4.70
CA ASP A 78 6.40 2.94 -4.28
C ASP A 78 6.11 4.04 -3.25
N ALA A 79 5.01 4.77 -3.41
CA ALA A 79 4.60 5.79 -2.44
C ALA A 79 4.22 5.17 -1.09
N VAL A 80 3.55 4.02 -1.08
CA VAL A 80 3.29 3.22 0.14
C VAL A 80 4.61 2.78 0.77
N ALA A 81 5.55 2.27 -0.02
CA ALA A 81 6.85 1.84 0.47
C ALA A 81 7.65 2.99 1.09
N LYS A 82 7.59 4.19 0.50
CA LYS A 82 8.20 5.41 1.06
C LYS A 82 7.57 5.84 2.39
N ALA A 83 6.26 5.67 2.56
CA ALA A 83 5.54 6.03 3.78
C ALA A 83 5.70 4.98 4.90
N TRP A 84 6.07 3.74 4.56
CA TRP A 84 6.18 2.61 5.48
C TRP A 84 6.95 2.88 6.79
N PRO A 85 8.11 3.57 6.80
CA PRO A 85 8.85 3.83 8.03
C PRO A 85 8.09 4.71 9.04
N ALA A 86 7.16 5.54 8.58
CA ALA A 86 6.35 6.42 9.42
C ALA A 86 5.15 5.71 10.08
N LEU A 87 4.82 4.50 9.64
CA LEU A 87 3.70 3.73 10.18
C LEU A 87 4.08 3.04 11.49
N SER A 88 3.12 2.93 12.41
CA SER A 88 3.19 2.10 13.62
C SER A 88 3.21 0.61 13.29
N GLY A 89 3.56 -0.24 14.26
CA GLY A 89 3.58 -1.70 14.07
C GLY A 89 2.22 -2.30 13.70
N GLU A 90 1.13 -1.75 14.24
CA GLU A 90 -0.23 -2.17 13.93
C GLU A 90 -0.61 -1.77 12.49
N GLU A 91 -0.33 -0.53 12.10
CA GLU A 91 -0.58 -0.04 10.74
C GLU A 91 0.22 -0.83 9.70
N ARG A 92 1.51 -1.09 9.96
CA ARG A 92 2.33 -1.96 9.09
C ARG A 92 1.72 -3.35 8.93
N THR A 93 1.17 -3.91 10.01
CA THR A 93 0.52 -5.22 9.95
C THR A 93 -0.74 -5.19 9.08
N ARG A 94 -1.57 -4.14 9.21
CA ARG A 94 -2.74 -3.92 8.36
C ARG A 94 -2.35 -3.72 6.88
N VAL A 95 -1.34 -2.89 6.61
CA VAL A 95 -0.82 -2.65 5.26
C VAL A 95 -0.25 -3.93 4.64
N SER A 96 0.52 -4.73 5.39
CA SER A 96 1.02 -6.02 4.90
C SER A 96 -0.08 -6.99 4.48
N ALA A 97 -1.19 -7.05 5.23
CA ALA A 97 -2.30 -7.92 4.87
C ALA A 97 -2.91 -7.55 3.51
N ARG A 98 -3.11 -6.25 3.28
CA ARG A 98 -3.62 -5.70 2.02
C ARG A 98 -2.66 -5.90 0.85
N LEU A 99 -1.37 -5.65 1.07
CA LEU A 99 -0.34 -5.91 0.06
C LEU A 99 -0.23 -7.39 -0.31
N ASN A 100 -0.37 -8.31 0.65
CA ASN A 100 -0.41 -9.75 0.36
C ASN A 100 -1.65 -10.15 -0.45
N TRP A 101 -2.77 -9.44 -0.28
CA TRP A 101 -3.94 -9.63 -1.13
C TRP A 101 -3.65 -9.18 -2.57
N VAL A 102 -3.10 -7.97 -2.74
CA VAL A 102 -2.71 -7.43 -4.06
C VAL A 102 -1.74 -8.39 -4.76
N ARG A 103 -0.72 -8.84 -4.02
CA ARG A 103 0.29 -9.78 -4.50
C ARG A 103 -0.31 -11.06 -5.08
N LYS A 104 -1.26 -11.67 -4.37
CA LYS A 104 -1.97 -12.86 -4.85
C LYS A 104 -2.85 -12.56 -6.06
N ARG A 105 -3.56 -11.43 -6.05
CA ARG A 105 -4.48 -11.05 -7.11
C ARG A 105 -3.75 -10.72 -8.41
N ALA A 106 -2.57 -10.10 -8.31
CA ALA A 106 -1.74 -9.68 -9.44
C ALA A 106 -1.12 -10.83 -10.23
N GLN A 107 -1.02 -12.04 -9.66
CA GLN A 107 -0.49 -13.23 -10.35
C GLN A 107 -1.29 -13.62 -11.61
N ALA A 108 -2.55 -13.20 -11.69
CA ALA A 108 -3.40 -13.43 -12.85
C ALA A 108 -3.23 -12.38 -13.96
N ILE A 109 -2.40 -11.36 -13.74
CA ILE A 109 -2.22 -10.21 -14.64
C ILE A 109 -0.90 -10.35 -15.39
N GLY A 110 -0.89 -10.04 -16.69
CA GLY A 110 0.33 -9.92 -17.48
C GLY A 110 1.15 -8.66 -17.15
N TRP A 111 2.02 -8.24 -18.07
CA TRP A 111 2.77 -6.96 -18.01
C TRP A 111 3.85 -6.84 -16.94
N GLY A 112 4.23 -7.91 -16.25
CA GLY A 112 5.26 -7.87 -15.20
C GLY A 112 4.81 -7.17 -13.91
N TYR A 113 3.55 -6.75 -13.84
CA TYR A 113 2.99 -6.06 -12.67
C TYR A 113 3.02 -6.95 -11.40
N GLY A 114 2.75 -8.24 -11.55
CA GLY A 114 2.85 -9.22 -10.45
C GLY A 114 4.27 -9.28 -9.87
N ASP A 115 5.29 -9.37 -10.73
CA ASP A 115 6.70 -9.43 -10.33
C ASP A 115 7.11 -8.16 -9.58
N TYR A 116 6.69 -6.98 -10.07
CA TYR A 116 6.95 -5.72 -9.37
C TYR A 116 6.28 -5.67 -7.99
N VAL A 117 5.04 -6.15 -7.88
CA VAL A 117 4.35 -6.23 -6.58
C VAL A 117 5.10 -7.15 -5.63
N ASP A 118 5.53 -8.33 -6.09
CA ASP A 118 6.31 -9.29 -5.30
C ASP A 118 7.58 -8.63 -4.74
N ASP A 119 8.37 -7.95 -5.58
CA ASP A 119 9.61 -7.27 -5.20
C ASP A 119 9.41 -6.23 -4.10
N VAL A 120 8.36 -5.38 -4.22
CA VAL A 120 8.10 -4.36 -3.21
C VAL A 120 7.62 -4.99 -1.90
N VAL A 121 6.77 -6.02 -1.95
CA VAL A 121 6.26 -6.69 -0.75
C VAL A 121 7.39 -7.38 0.00
N GLU A 122 8.27 -8.09 -0.70
CA GLU A 122 9.43 -8.75 -0.10
C GLU A 122 10.34 -7.73 0.60
N ARG A 123 10.68 -6.63 -0.07
CA ARG A 123 11.49 -5.54 0.50
C ARG A 123 10.90 -4.97 1.79
N LEU A 124 9.59 -4.77 1.85
CA LEU A 124 8.91 -4.24 3.04
C LEU A 124 8.90 -5.27 4.19
N GLN A 125 8.74 -6.56 3.90
CA GLN A 125 8.76 -7.63 4.90
C GLN A 125 10.14 -7.83 5.53
N ILE A 126 11.21 -7.74 4.74
CA ILE A 126 12.59 -7.78 5.24
C ILE A 126 12.82 -6.62 6.22
N SER A 127 12.49 -5.39 5.83
CA SER A 127 12.67 -4.20 6.70
C SER A 127 11.92 -4.29 8.03
N ARG A 128 10.75 -4.95 8.05
CA ARG A 128 9.95 -5.17 9.25
C ARG A 128 10.64 -6.16 10.20
N THR A 129 11.23 -7.21 9.65
CA THR A 129 11.93 -8.25 10.40
C THR A 129 13.19 -7.70 11.05
N GLU A 130 13.99 -6.92 10.31
CA GLU A 130 15.20 -6.27 10.85
C GLU A 130 14.87 -5.32 12.01
N LYS A 131 13.83 -4.49 11.85
CA LYS A 131 13.39 -3.57 12.92
C LYS A 131 12.96 -4.32 14.18
N ARG A 132 12.23 -5.44 14.03
CA ARG A 132 11.83 -6.29 15.16
C ARG A 132 13.05 -6.88 15.88
N VAL A 133 14.02 -7.42 15.15
CA VAL A 133 15.25 -8.00 15.72
C VAL A 133 16.04 -6.95 16.50
N LEU A 134 16.13 -5.71 15.98
CA LEU A 134 16.81 -4.60 16.66
C LEU A 134 16.08 -4.18 17.95
N GLU A 135 14.75 -4.11 17.93
CA GLU A 135 13.91 -3.79 19.10
C GLU A 135 14.05 -4.86 20.20
N GLU A 136 14.06 -6.14 19.82
CA GLU A 136 14.22 -7.27 20.74
C GLU A 136 15.65 -7.33 21.32
N SER A 137 16.67 -7.01 20.51
CA SER A 137 18.08 -6.98 20.93
C SER A 137 18.42 -5.79 21.83
N GLY A 138 17.81 -4.63 21.59
CA GLY A 138 18.00 -3.41 22.41
C GLY A 138 17.35 -3.50 23.79
N SER A 139 16.21 -4.21 23.90
CA SER A 139 15.51 -4.41 25.18
C SER A 139 16.25 -5.36 26.14
N GLY A 140 17.10 -6.26 25.62
CA GLY A 140 17.91 -7.17 26.43
C GLY A 140 19.16 -6.55 27.07
N LEU A 141 19.67 -5.43 26.52
CA LEU A 141 20.89 -4.79 27.00
C LEU A 141 20.63 -3.85 28.20
N THR A 142 19.44 -3.28 28.34
CA THR A 142 19.10 -2.39 29.48
C THR A 142 18.80 -3.16 30.77
N ALA A 143 18.31 -4.39 30.68
CA ALA A 143 18.00 -5.23 31.85
C ALA A 143 19.24 -5.82 32.54
N ARG A 144 20.38 -5.93 31.84
CA ARG A 144 21.57 -6.63 32.35
C ARG A 144 22.48 -5.76 33.24
N TRP A 145 22.34 -4.43 33.22
CA TRP A 145 23.18 -3.51 34.00
C TRP A 145 22.65 -3.14 35.39
N SER A 146 21.45 -3.58 35.76
CA SER A 146 20.86 -3.29 37.09
C SER A 146 21.20 -4.31 38.18
N ARG A 147 21.93 -5.40 37.90
CA ARG A 147 22.23 -6.48 38.88
C ARG A 147 23.73 -6.65 39.20
N ARG A 148 24.56 -5.65 38.92
CA ARG A 148 26.00 -5.66 39.26
C ARG A 148 26.44 -4.41 40.01
N ARG A 149 25.66 -3.94 40.98
CA ARG A 149 26.11 -3.01 42.04
C ARG A 149 25.23 -3.23 43.28
N SER A 150 25.57 -4.21 44.09
CA SER A 150 25.21 -4.32 45.51
C SER A 150 26.27 -5.15 46.20
#